data_AF-A0A6L3A8K4-F1
#
_entry.id   AF-A0A6L3A8K4-F1
#
_cell.length_a   1.000
_cell.length_b   1.000
_cell.length_c   1.000
_cell.angle_alpha   90.00
_cell.angle_beta   90.00
_cell.angle_gamma   90.00
#
_symmetry.space_group_name_H-M   'P 1'
#
loop_
_entity.id
_entity.type
_entity.pdbx_description
1 polymer ?
#
loop_
_entity_poly.entity_id
_entity_poly.type
_entity_poly.pdbx_seq_one_letter_code
_entity_poly.pdbx_strand_id
1 'polypeptide(L)'
;MTAMAGHYAHYDIVAYEGETANGPLSSFVVSYGYTDLIIEDGELVAYDRFCRANYIANQNFDTIFSDAATQAIQPPGVIVDVYEEDGVWKLWRPATPTLNGIDGDPNVPLSMDRNDPLIRDDDNDGKPGVTVSVILFGFIRGEIYIARREIFANEMTLYSDGSLRGSVIDDSEQLVIGASLPILDTPSNPPQRRDPGLNPILLIPVSENVDTCEELLAIRDSLFPPEPEF
;
A
#
# COMPACT_ATOMS: atom_id res chain seq x y z
N MET A 1 -24.30 3.22 6.16
CA MET A 1 -23.66 2.07 6.84
C MET A 1 -23.99 0.75 6.17
N THR A 2 -25.20 0.18 6.28
CA THR A 2 -25.55 -1.13 5.68
C THR A 2 -25.30 -1.22 4.17
N ALA A 3 -25.51 -0.12 3.44
CA ALA A 3 -25.26 -0.06 1.99
C ALA A 3 -23.77 -0.12 1.60
N MET A 4 -22.86 0.05 2.55
CA MET A 4 -21.39 -0.01 2.36
C MET A 4 -20.79 -1.30 2.92
N ALA A 5 -21.56 -2.11 3.65
CA ALA A 5 -21.05 -3.39 4.15
C ALA A 5 -20.93 -4.37 2.97
N GLY A 6 -19.81 -5.06 2.87
CA GLY A 6 -19.54 -5.97 1.77
C GLY A 6 -18.08 -6.35 1.61
N HIS A 7 -17.84 -7.20 0.61
CA HIS A 7 -16.53 -7.67 0.20
C HIS A 7 -16.10 -6.95 -1.10
N TYR A 8 -14.95 -6.29 -1.06
CA TYR A 8 -14.49 -5.43 -2.14
C TYR A 8 -13.12 -5.85 -2.66
N ALA A 9 -12.97 -5.89 -3.98
CA ALA A 9 -11.66 -5.83 -4.61
C ALA A 9 -11.08 -4.42 -4.42
N HIS A 10 -9.88 -4.35 -3.89
CA HIS A 10 -9.14 -3.13 -3.58
C HIS A 10 -8.12 -2.84 -4.68
N TYR A 11 -8.12 -1.59 -5.14
CA TYR A 11 -7.06 -1.01 -5.94
C TYR A 11 -6.74 0.39 -5.45
N ASP A 12 -5.47 0.68 -5.24
CA ASP A 12 -5.01 2.03 -4.95
C ASP A 12 -3.75 2.38 -5.72
N ILE A 13 -3.54 3.67 -5.89
CA ILE A 13 -2.27 4.24 -6.34
C ILE A 13 -1.85 5.25 -5.28
N VAL A 14 -0.57 5.28 -4.95
CA VAL A 14 0.07 6.35 -4.19
C VAL A 14 1.21 6.92 -5.02
N ALA A 15 1.18 8.22 -5.28
CA ALA A 15 2.20 8.94 -6.01
C ALA A 15 3.20 9.58 -5.04
N TYR A 16 4.50 9.43 -5.33
CA TYR A 16 5.57 10.01 -4.54
C TYR A 16 6.47 10.90 -5.40
N GLU A 17 7.07 11.90 -4.77
CA GLU A 17 8.12 12.73 -5.35
C GLU A 17 9.37 12.68 -4.48
N GLY A 18 10.54 12.69 -5.11
CA GLY A 18 11.81 12.65 -4.40
C GLY A 18 12.98 13.05 -5.28
N GLU A 19 14.19 12.77 -4.80
CA GLU A 19 15.43 13.05 -5.51
C GLU A 19 16.37 11.85 -5.38
N THR A 20 16.97 11.44 -6.51
CA THR A 20 18.01 10.41 -6.55
C THR A 20 19.29 11.01 -7.13
N ALA A 21 20.38 10.23 -7.15
CA ALA A 21 21.59 10.62 -7.85
C ALA A 21 21.39 10.87 -9.36
N ASN A 22 20.29 10.37 -9.94
CA ASN A 22 19.92 10.57 -11.35
C ASN A 22 18.98 11.77 -11.58
N GLY A 23 18.68 12.54 -10.54
CA GLY A 23 17.80 13.71 -10.58
C GLY A 23 16.41 13.46 -9.95
N PRO A 24 15.41 14.29 -10.29
CA PRO A 24 14.07 14.18 -9.73
C PRO A 24 13.44 12.80 -9.96
N LEU A 25 12.89 12.25 -8.89
CA LEU A 25 12.13 10.99 -8.90
C LEU A 25 10.65 11.31 -8.80
N SER A 26 9.90 10.80 -9.76
CA SER A 26 8.45 10.64 -9.66
C SER A 26 8.17 9.15 -9.69
N SER A 27 7.33 8.68 -8.78
CA SER A 27 6.97 7.26 -8.73
C SER A 27 5.52 7.06 -8.35
N PHE A 28 5.00 5.90 -8.70
CA PHE A 28 3.72 5.37 -8.27
C PHE A 28 3.96 4.01 -7.60
N VAL A 29 3.30 3.80 -6.47
CA VAL A 29 3.04 2.47 -5.94
C VAL A 29 1.60 2.16 -6.27
N VAL A 30 1.36 1.02 -6.93
CA VAL A 30 0.03 0.53 -7.26
C VAL A 30 -0.21 -0.73 -6.45
N SER A 31 -1.26 -0.76 -5.63
CA SER A 31 -1.56 -1.91 -4.78
C SER A 31 -2.88 -2.57 -5.17
N TYR A 32 -2.90 -3.89 -5.08
CA TYR A 32 -4.07 -4.73 -5.27
C TYR A 32 -4.32 -5.55 -4.02
N GLY A 33 -5.58 -5.72 -3.65
CA GLY A 33 -5.96 -6.50 -2.49
C GLY A 33 -7.47 -6.62 -2.31
N TYR A 34 -7.88 -6.79 -1.07
CA TYR A 34 -9.27 -6.80 -0.65
C TYR A 34 -9.48 -5.85 0.52
N THR A 35 -10.69 -5.28 0.58
CA THR A 35 -11.19 -4.59 1.76
C THR A 35 -12.55 -5.19 2.09
N ASP A 36 -12.68 -5.73 3.30
CA ASP A 36 -13.97 -6.16 3.84
C ASP A 36 -14.52 -5.09 4.76
N LEU A 37 -15.77 -4.68 4.52
CA LEU A 37 -16.51 -3.74 5.37
C LEU A 37 -17.59 -4.52 6.11
N ILE A 38 -17.39 -4.78 7.40
CA ILE A 38 -18.21 -5.65 8.24
C ILE A 38 -18.87 -4.83 9.34
N ILE A 39 -20.15 -5.09 9.63
CA ILE A 39 -20.83 -4.45 10.77
C ILE A 39 -20.59 -5.29 12.02
N GLU A 40 -19.89 -4.72 12.99
CA GLU A 40 -19.57 -5.34 14.28
C GLU A 40 -20.03 -4.41 15.41
N ASP A 41 -20.83 -4.92 16.35
CA ASP A 41 -21.37 -4.16 17.48
C ASP A 41 -22.06 -2.81 17.11
N GLY A 42 -22.57 -2.72 15.88
CA GLY A 42 -23.26 -1.53 15.35
C GLY A 42 -22.35 -0.51 14.65
N GLU A 43 -21.04 -0.77 14.59
CA GLU A 43 -20.04 0.02 13.89
C GLU A 43 -19.63 -0.68 12.57
N LEU A 44 -19.18 0.10 11.59
CA LEU A 44 -18.60 -0.45 10.37
C LEU A 44 -17.08 -0.57 10.56
N VAL A 45 -16.55 -1.77 10.38
CA VAL A 45 -15.13 -2.09 10.54
C VAL A 45 -14.55 -2.49 9.19
N ALA A 46 -13.42 -1.88 8.83
CA ALA A 46 -12.66 -2.19 7.63
C ALA A 46 -11.52 -3.15 7.94
N TYR A 47 -11.40 -4.22 7.16
CA TYR A 47 -10.29 -5.16 7.17
C TYR A 47 -9.64 -5.18 5.80
N ASP A 48 -8.34 -4.84 5.74
CA ASP A 48 -7.60 -4.78 4.49
C ASP A 48 -6.64 -5.97 4.36
N ARG A 49 -6.55 -6.54 3.16
CA ARG A 49 -5.61 -7.61 2.82
C ARG A 49 -4.93 -7.29 1.49
N PHE A 50 -3.61 -7.14 1.50
CA PHE A 50 -2.85 -6.83 0.29
C PHE A 50 -2.36 -8.09 -0.42
N CYS A 51 -2.40 -8.08 -1.75
CA CYS A 51 -2.04 -9.21 -2.60
C CYS A 51 -0.78 -8.97 -3.43
N ARG A 52 -0.67 -7.78 -4.04
CA ARG A 52 0.45 -7.38 -4.89
C ARG A 52 0.64 -5.88 -4.89
N ALA A 53 1.89 -5.43 -4.91
CA ALA A 53 2.24 -4.05 -5.18
C ALA A 53 3.20 -3.96 -6.38
N ASN A 54 2.98 -2.98 -7.23
CA ASN A 54 3.86 -2.62 -8.34
C ASN A 54 4.45 -1.23 -8.09
N TYR A 55 5.73 -1.07 -8.42
CA TYR A 55 6.42 0.21 -8.31
C TYR A 55 6.83 0.68 -9.70
N ILE A 56 6.39 1.88 -10.05
CA ILE A 56 6.58 2.50 -11.36
C ILE A 56 7.31 3.81 -11.15
N ALA A 57 8.40 4.07 -11.88
CA ALA A 57 9.18 5.30 -11.74
C ALA A 57 9.59 5.89 -13.09
N ASN A 58 9.80 7.21 -13.10
CA ASN A 58 10.25 7.96 -14.28
C ASN A 58 11.76 7.81 -14.58
N GLN A 59 12.43 6.82 -13.99
CA GLN A 59 13.86 6.60 -14.10
C GLN A 59 14.15 5.18 -14.59
N ASN A 60 15.32 4.96 -15.17
CA ASN A 60 15.70 3.69 -15.80
C ASN A 60 16.12 2.61 -14.77
N PHE A 61 15.19 2.23 -13.91
CA PHE A 61 15.29 1.08 -13.03
C PHE A 61 13.91 0.43 -12.83
N ASP A 62 13.91 -0.88 -12.67
CA ASP A 62 12.72 -1.63 -12.27
C ASP A 62 12.84 -2.00 -10.80
N THR A 63 11.72 -1.94 -10.09
CA THR A 63 11.59 -2.40 -8.71
C THR A 63 10.54 -3.48 -8.65
N ILE A 64 10.87 -4.60 -8.01
CA ILE A 64 9.99 -5.75 -7.85
C ILE A 64 9.83 -5.99 -6.35
N PHE A 65 8.61 -5.79 -5.86
CA PHE A 65 8.18 -6.26 -4.55
C PHE A 65 7.67 -7.69 -4.71
N SER A 66 8.09 -8.59 -3.82
CA SER A 66 7.53 -9.93 -3.80
C SER A 66 6.09 -9.88 -3.30
N ASP A 67 5.22 -10.74 -3.84
CA ASP A 67 3.86 -10.87 -3.32
C ASP A 67 3.88 -11.21 -1.80
N ALA A 68 4.89 -11.95 -1.34
CA ALA A 68 5.11 -12.25 0.08
C ALA A 68 5.37 -10.98 0.92
N ALA A 69 6.23 -10.07 0.44
CA ALA A 69 6.50 -8.79 1.12
C ALA A 69 5.27 -7.89 1.16
N THR A 70 4.44 -7.90 0.12
CA THR A 70 3.16 -7.18 0.12
C THR A 70 2.16 -7.83 1.09
N GLN A 71 2.04 -9.15 1.08
CA GLN A 71 1.10 -9.90 1.93
C GLN A 71 1.50 -9.93 3.41
N ALA A 72 2.76 -9.62 3.72
CA ALA A 72 3.22 -9.44 5.09
C ALA A 72 2.63 -8.19 5.77
N ILE A 73 2.13 -7.23 4.99
CA ILE A 73 1.42 -6.06 5.52
C ILE A 73 0.04 -6.52 6.01
N GLN A 74 -0.13 -6.59 7.33
CA GLN A 74 -1.34 -7.07 8.00
C GLN A 74 -1.92 -5.99 8.92
N PRO A 75 -2.68 -5.02 8.39
CA PRO A 75 -3.31 -4.00 9.22
C PRO A 75 -4.38 -4.63 10.15
N PRO A 76 -4.56 -4.10 11.37
CA PRO A 76 -5.70 -4.48 12.18
C PRO A 76 -7.01 -3.98 11.57
N GLY A 77 -8.12 -4.59 11.97
CA GLY A 77 -9.45 -4.05 11.67
C GLY A 77 -9.63 -2.66 12.29
N VAL A 78 -10.23 -1.74 11.53
CA VAL A 78 -10.41 -0.34 11.97
C VAL A 78 -11.84 0.14 11.79
N ILE A 79 -12.39 0.80 12.81
CA ILE A 79 -13.70 1.45 12.70
C ILE A 79 -13.59 2.62 11.72
N VAL A 80 -14.52 2.67 10.76
CA VAL A 80 -14.60 3.73 9.77
C VAL A 80 -15.75 4.69 10.07
N ASP A 81 -15.54 5.97 9.77
CA ASP A 81 -16.58 6.98 9.90
C ASP A 81 -17.43 7.00 8.63
N VAL A 82 -18.74 6.83 8.78
CA VAL A 82 -19.70 6.91 7.67
C VAL A 82 -20.57 8.14 7.85
N TYR A 83 -20.58 9.02 6.85
CA TYR A 83 -21.28 10.31 6.90
C TYR A 83 -21.91 10.67 5.56
N GLU A 84 -22.82 11.63 5.57
CA GLU A 84 -23.46 12.17 4.38
C GLU A 84 -23.07 13.64 4.22
N GLU A 85 -22.62 14.02 3.03
CA GLU A 85 -22.28 15.40 2.66
C GLU A 85 -22.98 15.73 1.34
N ASP A 86 -23.76 16.82 1.31
CA ASP A 86 -24.50 17.27 0.12
C ASP A 86 -25.37 16.19 -0.56
N GLY A 87 -25.96 15.29 0.23
CA GLY A 87 -26.78 14.19 -0.28
C GLY A 87 -26.00 12.97 -0.75
N VAL A 88 -24.68 12.95 -0.53
CA VAL A 88 -23.75 11.90 -0.97
C VAL A 88 -23.15 11.21 0.23
N TRP A 89 -23.26 9.88 0.26
CA TRP A 89 -22.66 9.07 1.31
C TRP A 89 -21.15 8.93 1.12
N LYS A 90 -20.41 9.15 2.20
CA LYS A 90 -18.96 9.11 2.29
C LYS A 90 -18.51 8.18 3.41
N LEU A 91 -17.28 7.71 3.28
CA LEU A 91 -16.58 6.85 4.23
C LEU A 91 -15.17 7.40 4.44
N TRP A 92 -14.83 7.62 5.70
CA TRP A 92 -13.47 7.97 6.13
C TRP A 92 -12.86 6.80 6.91
N ARG A 93 -11.77 6.23 6.39
CA ARG A 93 -10.95 5.25 7.09
C ARG A 93 -9.79 6.00 7.75
N PRO A 94 -9.69 6.00 9.09
CA PRO A 94 -8.64 6.76 9.77
C PRO A 94 -7.26 6.13 9.53
N ALA A 95 -6.22 6.93 9.80
CA ALA A 95 -4.83 6.49 9.77
C ALA A 95 -4.65 5.25 10.66
N THR A 96 -4.19 4.16 10.07
CA THR A 96 -4.00 2.88 10.76
C THR A 96 -2.54 2.43 10.61
N PRO A 97 -1.65 2.86 11.52
CA PRO A 97 -0.25 2.49 11.45
C PRO A 97 -0.06 0.96 11.52
N THR A 98 0.74 0.42 10.59
CA THR A 98 1.05 -1.02 10.49
C THR A 98 2.55 -1.18 10.25
N LEU A 99 3.22 -2.00 11.05
CA LEU A 99 4.66 -2.27 10.86
C LEU A 99 4.87 -3.39 9.84
N ASN A 100 5.93 -3.27 9.04
CA ASN A 100 6.38 -4.27 8.08
C ASN A 100 7.92 -4.35 8.10
N GLY A 101 8.48 -5.54 8.23
CA GLY A 101 9.92 -5.80 8.35
C GLY A 101 10.52 -5.41 9.72
N ILE A 102 9.69 -5.06 10.69
CA ILE A 102 10.10 -4.69 12.05
C ILE A 102 8.93 -4.91 13.01
N ASP A 103 9.23 -5.32 14.25
CA ASP A 103 8.25 -5.46 15.33
C ASP A 103 8.24 -4.19 16.22
N GLY A 104 7.22 -4.04 17.06
CA GLY A 104 7.11 -2.94 18.02
C GLY A 104 5.71 -2.35 18.15
N ASP A 105 5.63 -1.14 18.70
CA ASP A 105 4.39 -0.38 18.79
C ASP A 105 4.18 0.44 17.51
N PRO A 106 3.17 0.14 16.68
CA PRO A 106 2.92 0.88 15.45
C PRO A 106 2.49 2.35 15.71
N ASN A 107 2.17 2.75 16.94
CA ASN A 107 1.77 4.12 17.26
C ASN A 107 2.95 5.06 17.51
N VAL A 108 4.17 4.55 17.65
CA VAL A 108 5.38 5.37 17.77
C VAL A 108 6.12 5.50 16.43
N PRO A 109 6.94 6.54 16.23
CA PRO A 109 7.75 6.68 15.02
C PRO A 109 8.62 5.45 14.75
N LEU A 110 8.78 5.12 13.48
CA LEU A 110 9.67 4.05 13.03
C LEU A 110 11.11 4.29 13.52
N SER A 111 11.73 3.24 14.06
CA SER A 111 13.16 3.27 14.40
C SER A 111 13.99 3.48 13.15
N MET A 112 14.96 4.40 13.21
CA MET A 112 15.90 4.64 12.11
C MET A 112 17.28 4.00 12.36
N ASP A 113 17.39 3.15 13.38
CA ASP A 113 18.59 2.34 13.63
C ASP A 113 18.58 1.09 12.74
N ARG A 114 19.58 0.98 11.87
CA ARG A 114 19.75 -0.18 10.98
C ARG A 114 20.06 -1.48 11.71
N ASN A 115 20.43 -1.40 12.99
CA ASN A 115 20.70 -2.57 13.83
C ASN A 115 19.64 -2.74 14.93
N ASP A 116 18.46 -2.14 14.75
CA ASP A 116 17.38 -2.31 15.71
C ASP A 116 17.08 -3.81 15.91
N PRO A 117 17.11 -4.31 17.16
CA PRO A 117 16.91 -5.74 17.43
C PRO A 117 15.49 -6.23 17.11
N LEU A 118 14.54 -5.33 16.84
CA LEU A 118 13.18 -5.66 16.44
C LEU A 118 13.02 -5.86 14.92
N ILE A 119 14.06 -5.60 14.12
CA ILE A 119 14.04 -5.92 12.68
C ILE A 119 13.75 -7.41 12.50
N ARG A 120 12.78 -7.71 11.64
CA ARG A 120 12.23 -9.06 11.41
C ARG A 120 12.20 -9.36 9.91
N ASP A 121 12.33 -10.63 9.57
CA ASP A 121 12.19 -11.17 8.22
C ASP A 121 10.71 -11.49 7.97
N ASP A 122 9.98 -10.50 7.45
CA ASP A 122 8.52 -10.57 7.34
C ASP A 122 8.06 -11.34 6.10
N ASP A 123 8.86 -11.32 5.03
CA ASP A 123 8.62 -12.06 3.79
C ASP A 123 9.27 -13.45 3.77
N ASN A 124 9.96 -13.85 4.84
CA ASN A 124 10.56 -15.16 5.08
C ASN A 124 11.60 -15.56 4.01
N ASP A 125 12.37 -14.60 3.52
CA ASP A 125 13.40 -14.81 2.50
C ASP A 125 14.82 -14.98 3.09
N GLY A 126 14.95 -14.87 4.42
CA GLY A 126 16.20 -14.96 5.17
C GLY A 126 16.97 -13.65 5.28
N LYS A 127 16.38 -12.51 4.89
CA LYS A 127 16.97 -11.17 4.93
C LYS A 127 16.31 -10.31 6.01
N PRO A 128 17.00 -9.27 6.51
CA PRO A 128 16.39 -8.36 7.47
C PRO A 128 15.29 -7.52 6.79
N GLY A 129 14.16 -7.34 7.46
CA GLY A 129 13.07 -6.52 6.94
C GLY A 129 12.21 -7.26 5.92
N VAL A 130 11.86 -6.55 4.85
CA VAL A 130 11.35 -7.12 3.61
C VAL A 130 12.28 -6.77 2.46
N THR A 131 12.37 -7.66 1.47
CA THR A 131 13.27 -7.49 0.34
C THR A 131 12.60 -6.87 -0.88
N VAL A 132 13.26 -5.85 -1.41
CA VAL A 132 12.89 -5.19 -2.66
C VAL A 132 13.96 -5.50 -3.71
N SER A 133 13.59 -6.21 -4.76
CA SER A 133 14.49 -6.48 -5.88
C SER A 133 14.56 -5.27 -6.82
N VAL A 134 15.76 -4.89 -7.24
CA VAL A 134 15.99 -3.74 -8.12
C VAL A 134 16.80 -4.17 -9.34
N ILE A 135 16.35 -3.77 -10.54
CA ILE A 135 17.07 -3.96 -11.80
C ILE A 135 17.47 -2.59 -12.34
N LEU A 136 18.74 -2.23 -12.21
CA LEU A 136 19.28 -0.98 -12.76
C LEU A 136 19.67 -1.18 -14.22
N PHE A 137 19.30 -0.21 -15.07
CA PHE A 137 19.65 -0.16 -16.49
C PHE A 137 19.26 -1.43 -17.28
N GLY A 138 18.30 -2.21 -16.79
CA GLY A 138 17.82 -3.45 -17.41
C GLY A 138 18.69 -4.70 -17.24
N PHE A 139 19.82 -4.63 -16.52
CA PHE A 139 20.69 -5.81 -16.37
C PHE A 139 21.43 -5.93 -15.03
N ILE A 140 21.62 -4.84 -14.28
CA ILE A 140 22.30 -4.90 -12.96
C ILE A 140 21.25 -5.23 -11.91
N ARG A 141 21.35 -6.42 -11.31
CA ARG A 141 20.41 -6.87 -10.28
C ARG A 141 20.97 -6.59 -8.89
N GLY A 142 20.14 -6.01 -8.04
CA GLY A 142 20.42 -5.78 -6.63
C GLY A 142 19.16 -5.94 -5.78
N GLU A 143 19.33 -5.77 -4.48
CA GLU A 143 18.29 -5.93 -3.47
C GLU A 143 18.43 -4.76 -2.48
N ILE A 144 17.31 -4.24 -2.02
CA ILE A 144 17.22 -3.30 -0.89
C ILE A 144 16.42 -4.00 0.21
N TYR A 145 16.89 -3.89 1.44
CA TYR A 145 16.25 -4.42 2.63
C TYR A 145 15.61 -3.26 3.38
N ILE A 146 14.30 -3.30 3.58
CA ILE A 146 13.57 -2.19 4.19
C ILE A 146 12.72 -2.64 5.38
N ALA A 147 12.54 -1.71 6.32
CA ALA A 147 11.46 -1.76 7.28
C ALA A 147 10.55 -0.55 7.05
N ARG A 148 9.25 -0.72 7.23
CA ARG A 148 8.25 0.32 7.03
C ARG A 148 7.27 0.39 8.18
N ARG A 149 6.75 1.59 8.38
CA ARG A 149 5.53 1.84 9.14
C ARG A 149 4.54 2.44 8.16
N GLU A 150 3.62 1.60 7.71
CA GLU A 150 2.57 1.97 6.77
C GLU A 150 1.48 2.77 7.48
N ILE A 151 1.17 3.98 7.04
CA ILE A 151 0.20 4.87 7.68
C ILE A 151 -0.76 5.42 6.62
N PHE A 152 -1.74 4.58 6.26
CA PHE A 152 -2.77 4.93 5.29
C PHE A 152 -4.05 5.42 5.97
N ALA A 153 -4.63 6.48 5.42
CA ALA A 153 -6.00 6.92 5.67
C ALA A 153 -6.71 7.11 4.31
N ASN A 154 -8.02 6.86 4.25
CA ASN A 154 -8.77 6.92 2.99
C ASN A 154 -10.01 7.80 3.14
N GLU A 155 -10.21 8.71 2.19
CA GLU A 155 -11.49 9.39 1.98
C GLU A 155 -12.17 8.78 0.76
N MET A 156 -13.40 8.31 0.91
CA MET A 156 -14.14 7.63 -0.15
C MET A 156 -15.59 8.08 -0.23
N THR A 157 -16.13 8.03 -1.45
CA THR A 157 -17.53 8.31 -1.77
C THR A 157 -18.20 7.03 -2.26
N LEU A 158 -19.42 6.75 -1.79
CA LEU A 158 -20.25 5.64 -2.27
C LEU A 158 -20.96 6.02 -3.57
N TYR A 159 -20.82 5.17 -4.58
CA TYR A 159 -21.47 5.32 -5.87
C TYR A 159 -22.67 4.37 -6.01
N SER A 160 -23.54 4.67 -6.98
CA SER A 160 -24.78 3.92 -7.21
C SER A 160 -24.58 2.46 -7.63
N ASP A 161 -23.39 2.11 -8.14
CA ASP A 161 -22.99 0.74 -8.46
C ASP A 161 -22.48 -0.04 -7.25
N GLY A 162 -22.51 0.58 -6.05
CA GLY A 162 -22.01 0.00 -4.81
C GLY A 162 -20.51 0.21 -4.59
N SER A 163 -19.77 0.75 -5.58
CA SER A 163 -18.34 1.02 -5.42
C SER A 163 -18.07 2.19 -4.49
N LEU A 164 -16.94 2.12 -3.78
CA LEU A 164 -16.38 3.22 -3.02
C LEU A 164 -15.15 3.73 -3.78
N ARG A 165 -15.08 5.05 -4.00
CA ARG A 165 -13.97 5.66 -4.74
C ARG A 165 -13.54 6.96 -4.09
N GLY A 166 -12.25 7.24 -4.07
CA GLY A 166 -11.73 8.48 -3.55
C GLY A 166 -10.22 8.51 -3.58
N SER A 167 -9.58 8.94 -2.48
CA SER A 167 -8.12 9.10 -2.41
C SER A 167 -7.50 8.54 -1.15
N VAL A 168 -6.28 8.04 -1.30
CA VAL A 168 -5.38 7.63 -0.21
C VAL A 168 -4.59 8.83 0.28
N ILE A 169 -4.45 8.93 1.59
CA ILE A 169 -3.48 9.77 2.28
C ILE A 169 -2.44 8.83 2.87
N ASP A 170 -1.19 9.03 2.48
CA ASP A 170 -0.07 8.23 2.93
C ASP A 170 0.96 9.11 3.66
N ASP A 171 1.13 8.84 4.96
CA ASP A 171 2.15 9.46 5.80
C ASP A 171 3.17 8.42 6.31
N SER A 172 3.37 7.33 5.56
CA SER A 172 4.26 6.22 5.92
C SER A 172 5.71 6.61 6.13
N GLU A 173 6.39 5.82 6.95
CA GLU A 173 7.81 5.95 7.26
C GLU A 173 8.58 4.73 6.72
N GLN A 174 9.80 4.96 6.22
CA GLN A 174 10.66 3.91 5.68
C GLN A 174 12.09 4.02 6.20
N LEU A 175 12.63 2.88 6.63
CA LEU A 175 14.04 2.66 6.91
C LEU A 175 14.64 1.76 5.83
N VAL A 176 15.70 2.25 5.17
CA VAL A 176 16.61 1.39 4.39
C VAL A 176 17.63 0.78 5.36
N ILE A 177 17.46 -0.50 5.64
CA ILE A 177 18.30 -1.29 6.55
C ILE A 177 19.67 -1.53 5.90
N GLY A 178 19.66 -1.90 4.62
CA GLY A 178 20.85 -2.11 3.82
C GLY A 178 20.51 -2.53 2.39
N ALA A 179 21.53 -2.91 1.63
CA ALA A 179 21.36 -3.36 0.25
C ALA A 179 22.47 -4.33 -0.17
N SER A 180 22.23 -5.09 -1.23
CA SER A 180 23.25 -5.97 -1.82
C SER A 180 24.30 -5.23 -2.65
N LEU A 181 24.02 -3.98 -3.04
CA LEU A 181 24.93 -3.11 -3.78
C LEU A 181 25.10 -1.76 -3.06
N PRO A 182 26.33 -1.23 -2.92
CA PRO A 182 26.56 0.06 -2.24
C PRO A 182 25.81 1.25 -2.84
N ILE A 183 25.55 1.24 -4.15
CA ILE A 183 24.79 2.30 -4.83
C ILE A 183 23.30 2.32 -4.42
N LEU A 184 22.78 1.19 -3.94
CA LEU A 184 21.40 1.03 -3.48
C LEU A 184 21.24 1.28 -1.98
N ASP A 185 22.33 1.25 -1.21
CA ASP A 185 22.33 1.51 0.23
C ASP A 185 22.31 3.03 0.51
N THR A 186 21.20 3.66 0.14
CA THR A 186 20.95 5.09 0.37
C THR A 186 19.62 5.25 1.11
N PRO A 187 19.54 6.08 2.17
CA PRO A 187 18.27 6.40 2.81
C PRO A 187 17.26 6.92 1.79
N SER A 188 16.03 6.43 1.87
CA SER A 188 14.93 6.85 1.00
C SER A 188 13.61 6.76 1.74
N ASN A 189 12.85 7.86 1.75
CA ASN A 189 11.47 7.93 2.21
C ASN A 189 10.78 9.11 1.50
N PRO A 190 10.50 8.99 0.18
CA PRO A 190 9.95 10.10 -0.59
C PRO A 190 8.54 10.46 -0.09
N PRO A 191 8.21 11.75 0.09
CA PRO A 191 6.87 12.15 0.50
C PRO A 191 5.82 11.86 -0.59
N GLN A 192 4.59 11.60 -0.15
CA GLN A 192 3.42 11.53 -1.04
C GLN A 192 3.21 12.88 -1.74
N ARG A 193 2.92 12.85 -3.04
CA ARG A 193 2.44 14.01 -3.79
C ARG A 193 1.03 14.34 -3.35
N ARG A 194 0.83 15.56 -2.82
CA ARG A 194 -0.44 16.00 -2.20
C ARG A 194 -1.58 16.31 -3.17
N ASP A 195 -1.51 15.89 -4.44
CA ASP A 195 -2.62 15.98 -5.39
C ASP A 195 -3.50 14.72 -5.25
N PRO A 196 -4.74 14.82 -4.74
CA PRO A 196 -5.61 13.65 -4.57
C PRO A 196 -5.88 12.90 -5.88
N GLY A 197 -5.85 13.60 -7.03
CA GLY A 197 -6.07 12.98 -8.35
C GLY A 197 -4.95 12.00 -8.76
N LEU A 198 -3.80 12.04 -8.08
CA LEU A 198 -2.69 11.13 -8.28
C LEU A 198 -2.67 9.97 -7.27
N ASN A 199 -3.59 9.97 -6.31
CA ASN A 199 -3.63 8.98 -5.24
C ASN A 199 -4.99 8.25 -5.13
N PRO A 200 -5.58 7.78 -6.24
CA PRO A 200 -6.92 7.17 -6.19
C PRO A 200 -6.95 5.88 -5.38
N ILE A 201 -8.07 5.65 -4.69
CA ILE A 201 -8.49 4.34 -4.19
C ILE A 201 -9.84 3.95 -4.80
N LEU A 202 -9.97 2.69 -5.19
CA LEU A 202 -11.17 2.07 -5.75
C LEU A 202 -11.46 0.78 -4.99
N LEU A 203 -12.62 0.71 -4.35
CA LEU A 203 -13.18 -0.52 -3.80
C LEU A 203 -14.36 -0.93 -4.67
N ILE A 204 -14.19 -2.03 -5.41
CA ILE A 204 -15.21 -2.56 -6.33
C ILE A 204 -15.87 -3.76 -5.67
N PRO A 205 -17.20 -3.79 -5.50
CA PRO A 205 -17.88 -4.93 -4.91
C PRO A 205 -17.62 -6.18 -5.75
N VAL A 206 -17.22 -7.27 -5.10
CA VAL A 206 -17.03 -8.56 -5.76
C VAL A 206 -17.77 -9.67 -5.00
N SER A 207 -17.99 -10.78 -5.70
CA SER A 207 -18.62 -11.96 -5.11
C SER A 207 -17.74 -12.51 -3.98
N GLU A 208 -18.34 -12.98 -2.88
CA GLU A 208 -17.63 -13.66 -1.76
C GLU A 208 -16.84 -14.90 -2.22
N ASN A 209 -17.14 -15.43 -3.41
CA ASN A 209 -16.40 -16.53 -4.03
C ASN A 209 -15.09 -16.09 -4.75
N VAL A 210 -14.77 -14.80 -4.79
CA VAL A 210 -13.52 -14.26 -5.36
C VAL A 210 -12.70 -13.76 -4.18
N ASP A 211 -11.99 -14.63 -3.48
CA ASP A 211 -11.38 -14.30 -2.17
C ASP A 211 -9.88 -14.66 -2.10
N THR A 212 -9.28 -15.12 -3.19
CA THR A 212 -7.84 -15.39 -3.26
C THR A 212 -7.10 -14.33 -4.07
N CYS A 213 -5.82 -14.10 -3.75
CA CYS A 213 -4.98 -13.17 -4.51
C CYS A 213 -4.85 -13.59 -5.98
N GLU A 214 -4.81 -14.89 -6.26
CA GLU A 214 -4.79 -15.43 -7.61
C GLU A 214 -6.07 -15.10 -8.38
N GLU A 215 -7.24 -15.25 -7.75
CA GLU A 215 -8.54 -14.92 -8.35
C GLU A 215 -8.65 -13.42 -8.65
N LEU A 216 -8.30 -12.56 -7.69
CA LEU A 216 -8.28 -11.11 -7.88
C LEU A 216 -7.39 -10.72 -9.07
N LEU A 217 -6.15 -11.19 -9.07
CA LEU A 217 -5.18 -10.85 -10.11
C LEU A 217 -5.60 -11.36 -11.49
N ALA A 218 -6.34 -12.46 -11.57
CA ALA A 218 -6.88 -12.98 -12.82
C ALA A 218 -7.99 -12.11 -13.43
N ILE A 219 -8.73 -11.34 -12.61
CA ILE A 219 -9.85 -10.51 -13.07
C ILE A 219 -9.56 -9.00 -12.99
N ARG A 220 -8.42 -8.58 -12.44
CA ARG A 220 -8.10 -7.17 -12.13
C ARG A 220 -8.30 -6.22 -13.32
N ASP A 221 -7.93 -6.63 -14.53
CA ASP A 221 -8.00 -5.80 -15.74
C ASP A 221 -9.46 -5.54 -16.19
N SER A 222 -10.42 -6.33 -15.68
CA SER A 222 -11.85 -6.11 -15.87
C SER A 222 -12.49 -5.23 -14.79
N LEU A 223 -11.83 -5.08 -13.64
CA LEU A 223 -12.32 -4.32 -12.48
C LEU A 223 -11.73 -2.91 -12.41
N PHE A 224 -10.46 -2.77 -12.74
CA PHE A 224 -9.67 -1.57 -12.47
C PHE A 224 -9.16 -0.91 -13.75
N PRO A 225 -8.86 0.40 -13.72
CA PRO A 225 -8.16 1.05 -14.81
C PRO A 225 -6.76 0.44 -15.02
N PRO A 226 -6.16 0.61 -16.20
CA PRO A 226 -4.76 0.27 -16.40
C PRO A 226 -3.86 1.07 -15.46
N GLU A 227 -2.72 0.48 -15.10
CA GLU A 227 -1.68 1.14 -14.31
C GLU A 227 -1.13 2.38 -15.05
N PRO A 228 -0.67 3.41 -14.30
CA PRO A 228 -0.08 4.60 -14.91
C PRO A 228 1.26 4.29 -15.58
N GLU A 229 1.62 5.09 -16.57
CA GLU A 229 2.91 5.02 -17.29
C GLU A 229 3.60 6.40 -17.27
N PHE A 230 4.93 6.41 -17.45
CA PHE A 230 5.76 7.62 -17.59
C PHE A 230 6.23 7.85 -19.03
#